data_AF-A0A6L7NNS4-F1
#
_entry.id   AF-A0A6L7NNS4-F1
#
_cell.length_a   1.000
_cell.length_b   1.000
_cell.length_c   1.000
_cell.angle_alpha   90.00
_cell.angle_beta   90.00
_cell.angle_gamma   90.00
#
_symmetry.space_group_name_H-M   'P 1'
#
loop_
_entity.id
_entity.type
_entity.pdbx_description
1 polymer ?
#
loop_
_entity_poly.entity_id
_entity_poly.type
_entity_poly.pdbx_seq_one_letter_code
_entity_poly.pdbx_strand_id
1 'polypeptide(L)'
;MSLREQQRPVRQGYGGQAVIEGVMIRGPRHATVVCRRPDGTMSSRTRSLRQSYTGRARKTPLLRGVIILWETLHLGTWALLFSQNVALAEEPADEDKGMGVLGALTLLVAFGIAIGIFFLAPIVGTRWLVNHIDPDIVAIVLEGVLRLVLLLGYLALIGRMGEIKRVFEYHGAEHMTIAAWESEQALTVSNVRRYSRAHPRCGTSFLLVVAVVAILVFTALGTPPLWWHITSRIVFIPVIAAIAFEAIRFGGSHRHIRLVNWLFAPNLWLQALTTRAPQDDQIEVAIAAMETALAAELADAPAVAEPAAAAAPAD
;
A
#
# COMPACT_ATOMS: atom_id res chain seq x y z
N MET A 1 -34.62 -6.02 16.65
CA MET A 1 -33.31 -5.82 16.00
C MET A 1 -32.41 -6.93 16.53
N SER A 2 -32.07 -7.93 15.71
CA SER A 2 -31.45 -9.17 16.20
C SER A 2 -30.00 -8.89 16.64
N LEU A 3 -29.50 -9.60 17.64
CA LEU A 3 -28.12 -9.51 18.17
C LEU A 3 -27.03 -9.63 17.08
N ARG A 4 -27.36 -10.14 15.88
CA ARG A 4 -26.46 -10.21 14.71
C ARG A 4 -26.24 -8.88 13.99
N GLU A 5 -27.11 -7.89 14.14
CA GLU A 5 -26.92 -6.56 13.52
C GLU A 5 -25.92 -5.69 14.29
N GLN A 6 -25.73 -5.94 15.59
CA GLN A 6 -24.85 -5.15 16.46
C GLN A 6 -23.37 -5.56 16.39
N GLN A 7 -23.05 -6.67 15.73
CA GLN A 7 -21.68 -7.21 15.59
C GLN A 7 -21.09 -7.04 14.20
N ARG A 8 -21.61 -6.12 13.37
CA ARG A 8 -20.98 -5.85 12.07
C ARG A 8 -19.63 -5.15 12.32
N PRO A 9 -18.49 -5.72 11.88
CA PRO A 9 -17.22 -5.03 11.93
C PRO A 9 -17.36 -3.70 11.19
N VAL A 10 -16.68 -2.65 11.67
CA VAL A 10 -16.71 -1.34 11.02
C VAL A 10 -16.33 -1.55 9.55
N ARG A 11 -17.28 -1.36 8.62
CA ARG A 11 -17.05 -1.64 7.19
C ARG A 11 -15.92 -0.78 6.60
N GLN A 12 -15.64 0.36 7.23
CA GLN A 12 -14.50 1.21 6.94
C GLN A 12 -13.27 0.80 7.76
N GLY A 13 -12.10 0.81 7.13
CA GLY A 13 -10.83 0.52 7.81
C GLY A 13 -10.08 -0.70 7.28
N TYR A 14 -10.65 -1.39 6.29
CA TYR A 14 -9.94 -2.42 5.54
C TYR A 14 -9.16 -1.78 4.38
N GLY A 15 -7.91 -2.20 4.23
CA GLY A 15 -7.08 -1.92 3.07
C GLY A 15 -6.35 -3.18 2.66
N GLY A 16 -5.78 -3.21 1.46
CA GLY A 16 -5.06 -4.38 1.00
C GLY A 16 -3.75 -4.09 0.28
N GLN A 17 -3.07 -5.16 -0.07
CA GLN A 17 -1.89 -5.19 -0.91
C GLN A 17 -1.91 -6.48 -1.74
N ALA A 18 -1.75 -6.35 -3.05
CA ALA A 18 -1.52 -7.52 -3.90
C ALA A 18 -0.11 -8.09 -3.71
N VAL A 19 -0.03 -9.42 -3.71
CA VAL A 19 1.21 -10.18 -3.59
C VAL A 19 1.27 -11.24 -4.70
N ILE A 20 2.32 -12.06 -4.74
CA ILE A 20 2.46 -13.11 -5.75
C ILE A 20 1.32 -14.11 -5.57
N GLU A 21 0.52 -14.33 -6.61
CA GLU A 21 -0.66 -15.21 -6.56
C GLU A 21 -1.65 -14.94 -5.41
N GLY A 22 -1.72 -13.71 -4.90
CA GLY A 22 -2.49 -13.48 -3.68
C GLY A 22 -2.84 -12.04 -3.35
N VAL A 23 -3.62 -11.91 -2.28
CA VAL A 23 -4.03 -10.65 -1.70
C VAL A 23 -3.84 -10.69 -0.19
N MET A 24 -3.20 -9.66 0.34
CA MET A 24 -3.20 -9.36 1.77
C MET A 24 -4.27 -8.32 2.07
N ILE A 25 -5.11 -8.60 3.07
CA ILE A 25 -6.08 -7.68 3.64
C ILE A 25 -5.65 -7.32 5.06
N ARG A 26 -5.57 -6.02 5.33
CA ARG A 26 -5.30 -5.44 6.64
C ARG A 26 -6.61 -4.89 7.20
N GLY A 27 -7.09 -5.50 8.28
CA GLY A 27 -8.15 -4.98 9.13
C GLY A 27 -7.63 -4.12 10.29
N PRO A 28 -8.51 -3.73 11.23
CA PRO A 28 -8.15 -2.95 12.41
C PRO A 28 -7.16 -3.65 13.36
N ARG A 29 -7.31 -4.95 13.59
CA ARG A 29 -6.55 -5.76 14.55
C ARG A 29 -5.85 -6.96 13.92
N HIS A 30 -6.20 -7.32 12.69
CA HIS A 30 -5.62 -8.46 11.99
C HIS A 30 -5.13 -8.08 10.61
N ALA A 31 -4.08 -8.75 10.15
CA ALA A 31 -3.71 -8.78 8.75
C ALA A 31 -3.71 -10.23 8.29
N THR A 32 -4.35 -10.49 7.16
CA THR A 32 -4.48 -11.82 6.58
C THR A 32 -3.99 -11.78 5.15
N VAL A 33 -3.17 -12.75 4.78
CA VAL A 33 -2.74 -12.98 3.40
C VAL A 33 -3.30 -14.31 2.92
N VAL A 34 -3.89 -14.30 1.72
CA VAL A 34 -4.35 -15.51 1.03
C VAL A 34 -3.69 -15.55 -0.34
N CYS A 35 -3.09 -16.69 -0.65
CA CYS A 35 -2.39 -16.94 -1.92
C CYS A 35 -2.89 -18.25 -2.53
N ARG A 36 -2.95 -18.33 -3.85
CA ARG A 36 -3.22 -19.55 -4.60
C ARG A 36 -1.92 -20.33 -4.81
N ARG A 37 -1.94 -21.62 -4.49
CA ARG A 37 -0.84 -22.55 -4.73
C ARG A 37 -0.81 -23.00 -6.20
N PRO A 38 0.34 -23.52 -6.68
CA PRO A 38 0.43 -24.11 -8.02
C PRO A 38 -0.54 -25.28 -8.25
N ASP A 39 -0.93 -26.00 -7.19
CA ASP A 39 -1.93 -27.09 -7.24
C ASP A 39 -3.40 -26.60 -7.30
N GLY A 40 -3.61 -25.28 -7.31
CA GLY A 40 -4.92 -24.64 -7.36
C GLY A 40 -5.60 -24.45 -5.99
N THR A 41 -5.06 -25.00 -4.90
CA THR A 41 -5.57 -24.79 -3.55
C THR A 41 -5.20 -23.40 -3.01
N MET A 42 -5.86 -22.95 -1.95
CA MET A 42 -5.54 -21.68 -1.29
C MET A 42 -4.74 -21.91 0.00
N SER A 43 -3.78 -21.04 0.26
CA SER A 43 -3.02 -20.95 1.50
C SER A 43 -3.33 -19.61 2.17
N SER A 44 -3.68 -19.65 3.45
CA SER A 44 -3.97 -18.44 4.22
C SER A 44 -3.09 -18.35 5.45
N ARG A 45 -2.63 -17.14 5.79
CA ARG A 45 -1.98 -16.86 7.06
C ARG A 45 -2.52 -15.57 7.65
N THR A 46 -2.86 -15.60 8.94
CA THR A 46 -3.36 -14.45 9.69
C THR A 46 -2.39 -14.08 10.79
N ARG A 47 -2.15 -12.79 10.95
CA ARG A 47 -1.31 -12.21 12.00
C ARG A 47 -2.12 -11.20 12.79
N SER A 48 -2.04 -11.31 14.12
CA SER A 48 -2.58 -10.28 15.01
C SER A 48 -1.66 -9.05 14.98
N LEU A 49 -2.27 -7.90 14.72
CA LEU A 49 -1.63 -6.59 14.81
C LEU A 49 -1.63 -6.20 16.28
N ARG A 50 -0.48 -6.36 16.96
CA ARG A 50 -0.31 -5.97 18.36
C ARG A 50 -0.78 -4.52 18.56
N GLN A 51 -1.55 -4.27 19.64
CA GLN A 51 -2.01 -2.93 20.06
C GLN A 51 -0.90 -1.90 20.30
N SER A 52 0.37 -2.31 20.27
CA SER A 52 1.58 -1.55 20.60
C SER A 52 1.77 -0.22 19.85
N TYR A 53 0.93 0.10 18.87
CA TYR A 53 1.05 1.29 18.03
C TYR A 53 -0.15 2.25 18.11
N THR A 54 -1.07 2.07 19.06
CA THR A 54 -2.24 2.95 19.30
C THR A 54 -1.93 4.19 20.16
N GLY A 55 -0.66 4.42 20.52
CA GLY A 55 -0.23 5.53 21.36
C GLY A 55 -0.39 6.93 20.76
N ARG A 56 -0.17 7.98 21.58
CA ARG A 56 -0.27 9.40 21.18
C ARG A 56 0.52 9.74 19.92
N ALA A 57 1.65 9.07 19.66
CA ALA A 57 2.49 9.28 18.49
C ALA A 57 1.78 9.03 17.13
N ARG A 58 0.78 8.13 17.08
CA ARG A 58 -0.06 7.90 15.88
C ARG A 58 -1.10 9.01 15.65
N LYS A 59 -1.35 9.87 16.64
CA LYS A 59 -2.26 11.01 16.51
C LYS A 59 -1.53 12.26 16.04
N THR A 60 -0.23 12.38 16.32
CA THR A 60 0.61 13.52 15.93
C THR A 60 0.78 13.58 14.40
N PRO A 61 0.41 14.70 13.76
CA PRO A 61 0.68 14.93 12.34
C PRO A 61 2.17 14.74 12.00
N LEU A 62 2.47 14.32 10.77
CA LEU A 62 3.81 13.99 10.25
C LEU A 62 4.45 12.73 10.87
N LEU A 63 4.48 12.60 12.20
CA LEU A 63 5.01 11.41 12.87
C LEU A 63 4.18 10.15 12.60
N ARG A 64 2.84 10.30 12.59
CA ARG A 64 1.93 9.20 12.29
C ARG A 64 2.15 8.59 10.90
N GLY A 65 2.50 9.42 9.91
CA GLY A 65 2.75 8.96 8.54
C GLY A 65 3.94 8.01 8.50
N VAL A 66 5.05 8.39 9.15
CA VAL A 66 6.24 7.54 9.26
C VAL A 66 5.93 6.22 9.96
N ILE A 67 5.18 6.24 11.06
CA ILE A 67 4.79 5.03 11.80
C ILE A 67 3.92 4.11 10.94
N ILE A 68 2.92 4.65 10.26
CA ILE A 68 2.00 3.87 9.41
C ILE A 68 2.74 3.30 8.20
N LEU A 69 3.65 4.07 7.58
CA LEU A 69 4.47 3.61 6.47
C LEU A 69 5.42 2.50 6.89
N TRP A 70 6.08 2.64 8.05
CA TRP A 70 6.93 1.60 8.61
C TRP A 70 6.17 0.30 8.84
N GLU A 71 4.97 0.40 9.42
CA GLU A 71 4.12 -0.75 9.66
C GLU A 71 3.64 -1.40 8.36
N THR A 72 3.24 -0.59 7.37
CA THR A 72 2.81 -1.06 6.05
C THR A 72 3.96 -1.74 5.31
N LEU A 73 5.19 -1.21 5.41
CA LEU A 73 6.38 -1.82 4.84
C LEU A 73 6.67 -3.18 5.49
N HIS A 74 6.61 -3.27 6.82
CA HIS A 74 6.83 -4.52 7.54
C HIS A 74 5.79 -5.59 7.20
N LEU A 75 4.49 -5.22 7.22
CA LEU A 75 3.40 -6.12 6.84
C LEU A 75 3.47 -6.52 5.37
N GLY A 76 3.76 -5.58 4.48
CA GLY A 76 3.91 -5.84 3.05
C GLY A 76 5.07 -6.78 2.76
N THR A 77 6.20 -6.62 3.45
CA THR A 77 7.35 -7.53 3.33
C THR A 77 7.01 -8.92 3.82
N TRP A 78 6.33 -9.03 4.96
CA TRP A 78 5.85 -10.31 5.49
C TRP A 78 4.91 -11.03 4.50
N ALA A 79 3.94 -10.31 3.94
CA ALA A 79 2.99 -10.87 2.99
C ALA A 79 3.67 -11.31 1.68
N LEU A 80 4.64 -10.54 1.19
CA LEU A 80 5.43 -10.90 0.01
C LEU A 80 6.27 -12.15 0.23
N LEU A 81 6.98 -12.25 1.35
CA LEU A 81 7.78 -13.43 1.70
C LEU A 81 6.90 -14.67 1.85
N PHE A 82 5.74 -14.54 2.51
CA PHE A 82 4.77 -15.63 2.59
C PHE A 82 4.31 -16.07 1.20
N SER A 83 3.93 -15.13 0.34
CA SER A 83 3.46 -15.43 -1.02
C SER A 83 4.52 -16.10 -1.88
N GLN A 84 5.79 -15.70 -1.73
CA GLN A 84 6.92 -16.32 -2.43
C GLN A 84 7.11 -17.78 -2.00
N ASN A 85 7.08 -18.06 -0.70
CA ASN A 85 7.22 -19.42 -0.19
C ASN A 85 6.07 -20.32 -0.68
N VAL A 86 4.84 -19.80 -0.68
CA VAL A 86 3.66 -20.52 -1.22
C VAL A 86 3.81 -20.79 -2.72
N ALA A 87 4.33 -19.83 -3.49
CA ALA A 87 4.55 -19.98 -4.94
C ALA A 87 5.64 -21.01 -5.26
N LEU A 88 6.67 -21.13 -4.41
CA LEU A 88 7.75 -22.13 -4.55
C LEU A 88 7.38 -23.51 -3.99
N ALA A 89 6.17 -23.66 -3.42
CA ALA A 89 5.77 -24.87 -2.69
C ALA A 89 6.75 -25.28 -1.57
N GLU A 90 7.50 -24.31 -1.05
CA GLU A 90 8.35 -24.51 0.13
C GLU A 90 7.48 -24.45 1.38
N GLU A 91 7.77 -25.28 2.39
CA GLU A 91 7.13 -25.09 3.69
C GLU A 91 7.43 -23.67 4.17
N PRO A 92 6.40 -22.89 4.58
CA PRO A 92 6.62 -21.52 4.98
C PRO A 92 7.61 -21.53 6.15
N ALA A 93 8.82 -20.99 5.90
CA ALA A 93 9.83 -20.87 6.93
C ALA A 93 9.21 -20.24 8.18
N ASP A 94 9.51 -20.81 9.36
CA ASP A 94 9.15 -20.21 10.64
C ASP A 94 9.52 -18.72 10.63
N GLU A 95 8.61 -17.87 11.13
CA GLU A 95 8.81 -16.41 11.17
C GLU A 95 10.12 -16.00 11.89
N ASP A 96 10.65 -16.89 12.75
CA ASP A 96 11.90 -16.70 13.49
C ASP A 96 13.17 -17.03 12.69
N LYS A 97 13.06 -17.75 11.56
CA LYS A 97 14.18 -17.92 10.63
C LYS A 97 14.25 -16.68 9.76
N GLY A 98 14.93 -15.66 10.28
CA GLY A 98 15.21 -14.42 9.57
C GLY A 98 15.81 -14.65 8.18
N MET A 99 15.72 -13.63 7.33
CA MET A 99 16.20 -13.67 5.95
C MET A 99 17.66 -14.17 5.88
N GLY A 100 17.86 -15.32 5.24
CA GLY A 100 19.20 -15.92 5.09
C GLY A 100 20.18 -14.99 4.36
N VAL A 101 21.48 -15.25 4.51
CA VAL A 101 22.56 -14.40 3.95
C VAL A 101 22.38 -14.14 2.46
N LEU A 102 21.98 -15.16 1.68
CA LEU A 102 21.75 -15.02 0.24
C LEU A 102 20.55 -14.10 -0.07
N GLY A 103 19.47 -14.20 0.71
CA GLY A 103 18.31 -13.31 0.59
C GLY A 103 18.65 -11.87 0.95
N ALA A 104 19.42 -11.67 2.02
CA ALA A 104 19.91 -10.35 2.43
C ALA A 104 20.81 -9.71 1.36
N LEU A 105 21.71 -10.49 0.75
CA LEU A 105 22.57 -10.03 -0.34
C LEU A 105 21.75 -9.65 -1.58
N THR A 106 20.77 -10.49 -1.95
CA THR A 106 19.88 -10.23 -3.09
C THR A 106 19.09 -8.93 -2.87
N LEU A 107 18.57 -8.72 -1.66
CA LEU A 107 17.86 -7.51 -1.30
C LEU A 107 18.77 -6.28 -1.35
N LEU A 108 20.00 -6.39 -0.83
CA LEU A 108 20.99 -5.31 -0.88
C LEU A 108 21.32 -4.91 -2.33
N VAL A 109 21.54 -5.89 -3.21
CA VAL A 109 21.81 -5.66 -4.64
C VAL A 109 20.62 -4.99 -5.30
N ALA A 110 19.40 -5.47 -5.05
CA ALA A 110 18.18 -4.87 -5.58
C ALA A 110 18.00 -3.41 -5.13
N PHE A 111 18.23 -3.12 -3.85
CA PHE A 111 18.23 -1.73 -3.34
C PHE A 111 19.33 -0.88 -3.96
N GLY A 112 20.54 -1.42 -4.14
CA GLY A 112 21.64 -0.73 -4.79
C GLY A 112 21.30 -0.34 -6.23
N ILE A 113 20.72 -1.25 -7.00
CA ILE A 113 20.23 -0.99 -8.37
C ILE A 113 19.13 0.08 -8.35
N ALA A 114 18.15 -0.04 -7.43
CA ALA A 114 17.08 0.94 -7.32
C ALA A 114 17.61 2.34 -6.97
N ILE A 115 18.55 2.45 -6.03
CA ILE A 115 19.21 3.72 -5.68
C ILE A 115 19.97 4.27 -6.89
N GLY A 116 20.72 3.42 -7.60
CA GLY A 116 21.43 3.78 -8.81
C GLY A 116 20.51 4.38 -9.88
N ILE A 117 19.39 3.70 -10.18
CA ILE A 117 18.46 4.09 -11.25
C ILE A 117 17.57 5.28 -10.85
N PHE A 118 17.04 5.31 -9.63
CA PHE A 118 16.04 6.32 -9.24
C PHE A 118 16.60 7.55 -8.55
N PHE A 119 17.82 7.47 -8.00
CA PHE A 119 18.45 8.60 -7.31
C PHE A 119 19.68 9.10 -8.06
N LEU A 120 20.65 8.23 -8.39
CA LEU A 120 21.91 8.67 -9.00
C LEU A 120 21.73 9.02 -10.48
N ALA A 121 21.04 8.18 -11.26
CA ALA A 121 20.88 8.40 -12.70
C ALA A 121 20.18 9.73 -13.03
N PRO A 122 19.10 10.16 -12.33
CA PRO A 122 18.52 11.48 -12.57
C PRO A 122 19.50 12.64 -12.30
N ILE A 123 20.32 12.54 -11.24
CA ILE A 123 21.31 13.58 -10.90
C ILE A 123 22.39 13.70 -11.99
N VAL A 124 22.90 12.56 -12.48
CA VAL A 124 23.90 12.53 -13.55
C VAL A 124 23.30 13.01 -14.87
N GLY A 125 22.09 12.53 -15.19
CA GLY A 125 21.37 12.89 -16.41
C GLY A 125 21.02 14.37 -16.47
N THR A 126 20.59 14.98 -15.36
CA THR A 126 20.28 16.41 -15.34
C THR A 126 21.52 17.27 -15.43
N ARG A 127 22.63 16.90 -14.76
CA ARG A 127 23.90 17.62 -14.93
C ARG A 127 24.37 17.66 -16.37
N TRP A 128 24.27 16.53 -17.07
CA TRP A 128 24.61 16.47 -18.49
C TRP A 128 23.73 17.42 -19.33
N LEU A 129 22.43 17.47 -19.04
CA LEU A 129 21.46 18.30 -19.76
C LEU A 129 21.57 19.81 -19.44
N VAL A 130 21.83 20.14 -18.17
CA VAL A 130 21.89 21.51 -17.62
C VAL A 130 23.21 22.21 -17.92
N ASN A 131 24.28 21.49 -18.26
CA ASN A 131 25.52 22.11 -18.78
C ASN A 131 25.27 23.00 -20.03
N HIS A 132 24.06 22.98 -20.60
CA HIS A 132 23.64 23.78 -21.75
C HIS A 132 22.53 24.81 -21.43
N ILE A 133 22.05 24.93 -20.18
CA ILE A 133 20.93 25.80 -19.78
C ILE A 133 21.16 26.36 -18.37
N ASP A 134 21.15 27.69 -18.22
CA ASP A 134 21.09 28.36 -16.91
C ASP A 134 19.72 29.04 -16.77
N PRO A 135 18.84 28.58 -15.85
CA PRO A 135 18.90 28.95 -14.43
C PRO A 135 18.70 27.77 -13.44
N ASP A 136 19.24 27.92 -12.21
CA ASP A 136 19.16 26.99 -11.07
C ASP A 136 17.79 26.30 -10.86
N ILE A 137 16.69 27.05 -11.02
CA ILE A 137 15.32 26.53 -10.81
C ILE A 137 14.90 25.58 -11.95
N VAL A 138 15.27 25.88 -13.20
CA VAL A 138 14.91 25.03 -14.35
C VAL A 138 15.62 23.69 -14.22
N ALA A 139 16.87 23.68 -13.75
CA ALA A 139 17.61 22.45 -13.48
C ALA A 139 16.91 21.55 -12.46
N ILE A 140 16.41 22.12 -11.36
CA ILE A 140 15.72 21.36 -10.30
C ILE A 140 14.36 20.84 -10.79
N VAL A 141 13.59 21.67 -11.49
CA VAL A 141 12.30 21.27 -12.07
C VAL A 141 12.51 20.17 -13.11
N LEU A 142 13.52 20.30 -13.96
CA LEU A 142 13.87 19.31 -14.98
C LEU A 142 14.33 17.99 -14.35
N GLU A 143 15.07 18.00 -13.24
CA GLU A 143 15.39 16.79 -12.47
C GLU A 143 14.13 16.13 -11.91
N GLY A 144 13.22 16.95 -11.37
CA GLY A 144 11.92 16.49 -10.90
C GLY A 144 11.10 15.80 -11.98
N VAL A 145 10.99 16.44 -13.15
CA VAL A 145 10.28 15.91 -14.31
C VAL A 145 10.97 14.65 -14.83
N LEU A 146 12.29 14.64 -14.97
CA LEU A 146 13.04 13.46 -15.40
C LEU A 146 12.80 12.27 -14.47
N ARG A 147 12.80 12.50 -13.16
CA ARG A 147 12.51 11.46 -12.16
C ARG A 147 11.07 10.95 -12.26
N LEU A 148 10.10 11.85 -12.48
CA LEU A 148 8.71 11.46 -12.68
C LEU A 148 8.54 10.63 -13.96
N VAL A 149 9.14 11.06 -15.08
CA VAL A 149 9.11 10.31 -16.34
C VAL A 149 9.77 8.94 -16.17
N LEU A 150 10.93 8.87 -15.49
CA LEU A 150 11.62 7.62 -15.23
C LEU A 150 10.77 6.69 -14.36
N LEU A 151 10.10 7.20 -13.32
CA LEU A 151 9.18 6.44 -12.47
C LEU A 151 8.01 5.88 -13.28
N LEU A 152 7.32 6.73 -14.06
CA LEU A 152 6.18 6.32 -14.85
C LEU A 152 6.58 5.33 -15.97
N GLY A 153 7.71 5.58 -16.62
CA GLY A 153 8.28 4.72 -17.65
C GLY A 153 8.68 3.35 -17.11
N TYR A 154 9.31 3.31 -15.93
CA TYR A 154 9.62 2.06 -15.24
C TYR A 154 8.35 1.26 -14.92
N LEU A 155 7.34 1.87 -14.29
CA LEU A 155 6.08 1.21 -13.97
C LEU A 155 5.38 0.68 -15.22
N ALA A 156 5.38 1.46 -16.31
CA ALA A 156 4.82 1.05 -17.58
C ALA A 156 5.55 -0.16 -18.19
N LEU A 157 6.89 -0.20 -18.08
CA LEU A 157 7.72 -1.28 -18.61
C LEU A 157 7.56 -2.57 -17.80
N ILE A 158 7.73 -2.52 -16.47
CA ILE A 158 7.62 -3.71 -15.63
C ILE A 158 6.20 -4.28 -15.65
N GLY A 159 5.17 -3.42 -15.78
CA GLY A 159 3.78 -3.83 -15.87
C GLY A 159 3.42 -4.63 -17.14
N ARG A 160 4.36 -4.79 -18.07
CA ARG A 160 4.25 -5.66 -19.25
C ARG A 160 4.86 -7.05 -19.04
N MET A 161 5.63 -7.23 -17.97
CA MET A 161 6.17 -8.55 -17.59
C MET A 161 5.04 -9.42 -17.04
N GLY A 162 4.99 -10.70 -17.44
CA GLY A 162 3.90 -11.62 -17.10
C GLY A 162 3.60 -11.68 -15.60
N GLU A 163 4.64 -11.88 -14.78
CA GLU A 163 4.53 -11.97 -13.32
C GLU A 163 3.97 -10.69 -12.69
N ILE A 164 4.51 -9.52 -13.07
CA ILE A 164 4.07 -8.23 -12.52
C ILE A 164 2.66 -7.88 -13.00
N LYS A 165 2.34 -8.20 -14.25
CA LYS A 165 0.98 -8.03 -14.78
C LYS A 165 -0.01 -8.84 -13.94
N ARG A 166 0.33 -10.07 -13.57
CA ARG A 166 -0.50 -10.94 -12.73
C ARG A 166 -0.69 -10.36 -11.32
N VAL A 167 0.35 -9.81 -10.70
CA VAL A 167 0.22 -9.04 -9.44
C VAL A 167 -0.71 -7.83 -9.60
N PHE A 168 -0.64 -7.11 -10.74
CA PHE A 168 -1.55 -5.98 -11.01
C PHE A 168 -3.00 -6.42 -11.25
N GLU A 169 -3.25 -7.65 -11.69
CA GLU A 169 -4.59 -8.22 -11.77
C GLU A 169 -5.13 -8.51 -10.36
N TYR A 170 -4.35 -9.16 -9.48
CA TYR A 170 -4.71 -9.32 -8.06
C TYR A 170 -4.95 -7.98 -7.35
N HIS A 171 -4.20 -6.94 -7.71
CA HIS A 171 -4.44 -5.58 -7.20
C HIS A 171 -5.79 -5.02 -7.66
N GLY A 172 -6.18 -5.29 -8.92
CA GLY A 172 -7.54 -5.00 -9.38
C GLY A 172 -8.60 -5.75 -8.57
N ALA A 173 -8.39 -7.04 -8.31
CA ALA A 173 -9.31 -7.87 -7.51
C ALA A 173 -9.45 -7.38 -6.06
N GLU A 174 -8.36 -6.95 -5.43
CA GLU A 174 -8.35 -6.35 -4.09
C GLU A 174 -9.21 -5.08 -4.04
N HIS A 175 -8.98 -4.14 -4.95
CA HIS A 175 -9.78 -2.91 -5.04
C HIS A 175 -11.27 -3.18 -5.25
N MET A 176 -11.59 -4.09 -6.16
CA MET A 176 -12.98 -4.44 -6.48
C MET A 176 -13.67 -5.11 -5.28
N THR A 177 -12.97 -5.98 -4.56
CA THR A 177 -13.49 -6.69 -3.38
C THR A 177 -13.73 -5.72 -2.22
N ILE A 178 -12.78 -4.81 -1.96
CA ILE A 178 -12.93 -3.78 -0.94
C ILE A 178 -14.08 -2.83 -1.29
N ALA A 179 -14.19 -2.39 -2.54
CA ALA A 179 -15.29 -1.53 -2.98
C ALA A 179 -16.67 -2.21 -2.83
N ALA A 180 -16.76 -3.51 -3.14
CA ALA A 180 -17.97 -4.30 -2.93
C ALA A 180 -18.35 -4.40 -1.45
N TRP A 181 -17.37 -4.62 -0.57
CA TRP A 181 -17.56 -4.65 0.87
C TRP A 181 -18.04 -3.31 1.44
N GLU A 182 -17.39 -2.21 1.03
CA GLU A 182 -17.74 -0.84 1.43
C GLU A 182 -19.15 -0.46 0.98
N SER A 183 -19.59 -0.98 -0.18
CA SER A 183 -20.91 -0.74 -0.77
C SER A 183 -21.98 -1.72 -0.30
N GLU A 184 -21.69 -2.46 0.78
CA GLU A 184 -22.61 -3.38 1.44
C GLU A 184 -23.12 -4.55 0.60
N GLN A 185 -22.41 -4.91 -0.47
CA GLN A 185 -22.79 -6.05 -1.31
C GLN A 185 -22.28 -7.36 -0.72
N ALA A 186 -22.97 -8.45 -1.04
CA ALA A 186 -22.48 -9.80 -0.75
C ALA A 186 -21.19 -10.06 -1.54
N LEU A 187 -20.16 -10.61 -0.88
CA LEU A 187 -18.87 -10.93 -1.47
C LEU A 187 -18.98 -12.17 -2.37
N THR A 188 -19.51 -11.96 -3.56
CA THR A 188 -19.57 -12.96 -4.63
C THR A 188 -18.85 -12.43 -5.85
N VAL A 189 -18.29 -13.33 -6.66
CA VAL A 189 -17.56 -12.95 -7.89
C VAL A 189 -18.41 -12.04 -8.78
N SER A 190 -19.70 -12.36 -8.95
CA SER A 190 -20.63 -11.60 -9.79
C SER A 190 -20.92 -10.17 -9.29
N ASN A 191 -20.88 -9.95 -7.97
CA ASN A 191 -21.03 -8.63 -7.37
C ASN A 191 -19.72 -7.85 -7.45
N VAL A 192 -18.60 -8.48 -7.08
CA VAL A 192 -17.27 -7.86 -7.07
C VAL A 192 -16.88 -7.40 -8.47
N ARG A 193 -17.17 -8.21 -9.50
CA ARG A 193 -16.88 -7.91 -10.92
C ARG A 193 -17.44 -6.56 -11.40
N ARG A 194 -18.50 -6.04 -10.77
CA ARG A 194 -19.16 -4.79 -11.17
C ARG A 194 -18.41 -3.54 -10.72
N TYR A 195 -17.49 -3.67 -9.78
CA TYR A 195 -16.77 -2.54 -9.21
C TYR A 195 -15.59 -2.12 -10.08
N SER A 196 -15.23 -0.84 -9.97
CA SER A 196 -14.04 -0.32 -10.63
C SER A 196 -12.78 -0.88 -9.95
N ARG A 197 -11.78 -1.19 -10.77
CA ARG A 197 -10.41 -1.45 -10.32
C ARG A 197 -9.67 -0.21 -9.82
N ALA A 198 -10.25 0.99 -9.98
CA ALA A 198 -9.68 2.21 -9.42
C ALA A 198 -10.30 2.51 -8.06
N HIS A 199 -9.47 2.66 -7.03
CA HIS A 199 -9.89 2.88 -5.66
C HIS A 199 -9.25 4.15 -5.06
N PRO A 200 -10.02 5.08 -4.48
CA PRO A 200 -9.50 6.36 -4.00
C PRO A 200 -8.55 6.23 -2.80
N ARG A 201 -8.56 5.09 -2.10
CA ARG A 201 -7.69 4.83 -0.93
C ARG A 201 -6.47 3.97 -1.25
N CYS A 202 -6.18 3.74 -2.53
CA CYS A 202 -5.05 2.91 -2.94
C CYS A 202 -3.71 3.56 -2.60
N GLY A 203 -2.80 2.75 -2.03
CA GLY A 203 -1.43 3.12 -1.74
C GLY A 203 -0.58 3.47 -2.97
N THR A 204 -0.92 3.05 -4.19
CA THR A 204 -0.18 3.50 -5.40
C THR A 204 -0.32 4.99 -5.68
N SER A 205 -1.38 5.62 -5.16
CA SER A 205 -1.51 7.08 -5.10
C SER A 205 -0.37 7.73 -4.30
N PHE A 206 0.27 6.99 -3.40
CA PHE A 206 1.42 7.44 -2.62
C PHE A 206 2.63 7.73 -3.48
N LEU A 207 2.91 6.92 -4.52
CA LEU A 207 4.09 7.10 -5.36
C LEU A 207 4.07 8.45 -6.09
N LEU A 208 2.93 8.82 -6.68
CA LEU A 208 2.80 10.10 -7.38
C LEU A 208 2.90 11.28 -6.42
N VAL A 209 2.21 11.19 -5.26
CA VAL A 209 2.25 12.27 -4.27
C VAL A 209 3.64 12.45 -3.69
N VAL A 210 4.36 11.36 -3.39
CA VAL A 210 5.77 11.40 -2.97
C VAL A 210 6.64 12.05 -4.03
N ALA A 211 6.47 11.70 -5.32
CA ALA A 211 7.24 12.30 -6.40
C ALA A 211 6.98 13.82 -6.49
N VAL A 212 5.72 14.26 -6.48
CA VAL A 212 5.36 15.68 -6.53
C VAL A 212 5.86 16.44 -5.30
N VAL A 213 5.66 15.90 -4.10
CA VAL A 213 6.17 16.50 -2.84
C VAL A 213 7.69 16.59 -2.86
N ALA A 214 8.39 15.58 -3.37
CA ALA A 214 9.84 15.61 -3.52
C ALA A 214 10.28 16.75 -4.44
N ILE A 215 9.60 16.97 -5.57
CA ILE A 215 9.90 18.11 -6.48
C ILE A 215 9.76 19.42 -5.73
N LEU A 216 8.67 19.63 -4.99
CA LEU A 216 8.44 20.87 -4.24
C LEU A 216 9.49 21.09 -3.15
N VAL A 217 9.81 20.06 -2.36
CA VAL A 217 10.80 20.13 -1.27
C VAL A 217 12.21 20.41 -1.82
N PHE A 218 12.63 19.70 -2.87
CA PHE A 218 13.97 19.92 -3.45
C PHE A 218 14.07 21.23 -4.22
N THR A 219 12.98 21.71 -4.84
CA THR A 219 12.94 23.06 -5.45
C THR A 219 13.15 24.14 -4.39
N ALA A 220 12.53 23.99 -3.21
CA ALA A 220 12.72 24.92 -2.09
C ALA A 220 14.14 24.87 -1.49
N LEU A 221 14.85 23.75 -1.61
CA LEU A 221 16.25 23.60 -1.15
C LEU A 221 17.28 24.24 -2.10
N GLY A 222 16.89 24.60 -3.32
CA GLY A 222 17.79 25.19 -4.31
C GLY A 222 18.88 24.24 -4.83
N THR A 223 20.02 24.78 -5.25
CA THR A 223 21.17 24.07 -5.84
C THR A 223 22.37 24.03 -4.90
N PRO A 224 22.32 23.25 -3.80
CA PRO A 224 23.43 23.18 -2.87
C PRO A 224 24.64 22.43 -3.45
N PRO A 225 25.82 22.52 -2.80
CA PRO A 225 27.00 21.74 -3.21
C PRO A 225 26.69 20.24 -3.30
N LEU A 226 27.38 19.53 -4.19
CA LEU A 226 27.06 18.16 -4.60
C LEU A 226 26.86 17.18 -3.43
N TRP A 227 27.69 17.27 -2.39
CA TRP A 227 27.56 16.40 -1.23
C TRP A 227 26.23 16.63 -0.52
N TRP A 228 25.82 17.87 -0.27
CA TRP A 228 24.52 18.18 0.33
C TRP A 228 23.37 17.87 -0.63
N HIS A 229 23.59 18.03 -1.93
CA HIS A 229 22.64 17.60 -2.96
C HIS A 229 22.32 16.10 -2.82
N ILE A 230 23.34 15.24 -2.74
CA ILE A 230 23.16 13.79 -2.57
C ILE A 230 22.60 13.46 -1.18
N THR A 231 23.19 14.01 -0.11
CA THR A 231 22.81 13.68 1.27
C THR A 231 21.38 14.12 1.59
N SER A 232 20.95 15.30 1.12
CA SER A 232 19.57 15.78 1.33
C SER A 232 18.54 14.84 0.73
N ARG A 233 18.83 14.14 -0.37
CA ARG A 233 17.88 13.21 -0.99
C ARG A 233 17.60 11.98 -0.14
N ILE A 234 18.54 11.59 0.73
CA ILE A 234 18.38 10.48 1.67
C ILE A 234 17.76 10.99 2.97
N VAL A 235 18.29 12.08 3.53
CA VAL A 235 17.86 12.64 4.81
C VAL A 235 16.40 13.12 4.77
N PHE A 236 15.94 13.66 3.63
CA PHE A 236 14.57 14.15 3.49
C PHE A 236 13.55 13.05 3.12
N ILE A 237 13.94 11.78 2.93
CA ILE A 237 12.99 10.68 2.64
C ILE A 237 11.88 10.61 3.71
N PRO A 238 12.17 10.59 5.03
CA PRO A 238 11.13 10.51 6.04
C PRO A 238 10.22 11.75 6.06
N VAL A 239 10.78 12.94 5.78
CA VAL A 239 10.05 14.21 5.72
C VAL A 239 9.09 14.21 4.54
N ILE A 240 9.56 13.86 3.34
CA ILE A 240 8.75 13.75 2.13
C ILE A 240 7.63 12.72 2.33
N ALA A 241 7.97 11.56 2.89
CA ALA A 241 7.02 10.50 3.18
C ALA A 241 5.92 10.94 4.18
N ALA A 242 6.31 11.68 5.23
CA ALA A 242 5.38 12.25 6.20
C ALA A 242 4.43 13.28 5.55
N ILE A 243 4.96 14.21 4.76
CA ILE A 243 4.16 15.23 4.05
C ILE A 243 3.22 14.56 3.05
N ALA A 244 3.72 13.59 2.26
CA ALA A 244 2.92 12.86 1.28
C ALA A 244 1.77 12.09 1.93
N PHE A 245 2.02 11.45 3.08
CA PHE A 245 0.98 10.78 3.85
C PHE A 245 -0.13 11.75 4.28
N GLU A 246 0.24 12.92 4.82
CA GLU A 246 -0.73 13.94 5.23
C GLU A 246 -1.52 14.51 4.04
N ALA A 247 -0.85 14.74 2.91
CA ALA A 247 -1.50 15.18 1.68
C ALA A 247 -2.55 14.18 1.19
N ILE A 248 -2.23 12.88 1.15
CA ILE A 248 -3.19 11.83 0.75
C ILE A 248 -4.35 11.74 1.73
N ARG A 249 -4.06 11.79 3.03
CA ARG A 249 -5.10 11.76 4.05
C ARG A 249 -6.06 12.93 3.90
N PHE A 250 -5.53 14.13 3.66
CA PHE A 250 -6.32 15.32 3.39
C PHE A 250 -7.16 15.17 2.11
N GLY A 251 -6.55 14.68 1.03
CA GLY A 251 -7.21 14.42 -0.25
C GLY A 251 -8.38 13.42 -0.12
N GLY A 252 -8.20 12.38 0.69
CA GLY A 252 -9.22 11.36 0.97
C GLY A 252 -10.37 11.87 1.86
N SER A 253 -10.08 12.71 2.86
CA SER A 253 -11.12 13.24 3.76
C SER A 253 -11.91 14.41 3.17
N HIS A 254 -11.35 15.13 2.19
CA HIS A 254 -11.97 16.32 1.59
C HIS A 254 -12.43 16.10 0.14
N ARG A 255 -12.80 14.87 -0.22
CA ARG A 255 -13.30 14.50 -1.57
C ARG A 255 -14.59 15.21 -1.98
N HIS A 256 -15.30 15.86 -1.07
CA HIS A 256 -16.46 16.67 -1.41
C HIS A 256 -16.08 18.00 -2.10
N ILE A 257 -14.81 18.45 -1.96
CA ILE A 257 -14.32 19.69 -2.55
C ILE A 257 -13.85 19.42 -3.99
N ARG A 258 -14.43 20.13 -4.96
CA ARG A 258 -14.12 19.95 -6.40
C ARG A 258 -12.63 20.15 -6.72
N LEU A 259 -12.00 21.15 -6.10
CA LEU A 259 -10.57 21.42 -6.27
C LEU A 259 -9.70 20.25 -5.78
N VAL A 260 -10.03 19.67 -4.61
CA VAL A 260 -9.31 18.50 -4.07
C VAL A 260 -9.46 17.30 -5.01
N ASN A 261 -10.67 17.06 -5.52
CA ASN A 261 -10.87 15.99 -6.50
C ASN A 261 -10.07 16.18 -7.78
N TRP A 262 -9.98 17.40 -8.29
CA TRP A 262 -9.19 17.71 -9.48
C TRP A 262 -7.69 17.51 -9.23
N LEU A 263 -7.18 18.01 -8.10
CA LEU A 263 -5.76 17.89 -7.73
C LEU A 263 -5.32 16.42 -7.56
N PHE A 264 -6.20 15.57 -7.02
CA PHE A 264 -5.92 14.15 -6.80
C PHE A 264 -6.39 13.24 -7.96
N ALA A 265 -7.00 13.79 -9.03
CA ALA A 265 -7.41 13.02 -10.20
C ALA A 265 -6.25 12.27 -10.89
N PRO A 266 -5.04 12.85 -11.02
CA PRO A 266 -3.89 12.14 -11.61
C PRO A 266 -3.52 10.85 -10.86
N ASN A 267 -3.79 10.78 -9.54
CA ASN A 267 -3.55 9.56 -8.77
C ASN A 267 -4.43 8.41 -9.23
N LEU A 268 -5.69 8.68 -9.59
CA LEU A 268 -6.60 7.66 -10.12
C LEU A 268 -6.16 7.21 -11.52
N TRP A 269 -5.61 8.11 -12.33
CA TRP A 269 -5.04 7.75 -13.63
C TRP A 269 -3.79 6.88 -13.49
N LEU A 270 -2.94 7.16 -12.50
CA LEU A 270 -1.76 6.34 -12.22
C LEU A 270 -2.14 4.88 -11.91
N GLN A 271 -3.29 4.65 -11.27
CA GLN A 271 -3.76 3.28 -11.00
C GLN A 271 -4.00 2.48 -12.28
N ALA A 272 -4.25 3.13 -13.43
CA ALA A 272 -4.35 2.44 -14.70
C ALA A 272 -3.01 1.79 -15.11
N LEU A 273 -1.87 2.28 -14.62
CA LEU A 273 -0.55 1.67 -14.83
C LEU A 273 -0.30 0.49 -13.90
N THR A 274 -0.83 0.51 -12.68
CA THR A 274 -0.53 -0.45 -11.60
C THR A 274 -1.66 -1.43 -11.29
N THR A 275 -2.74 -1.42 -12.07
CA THR A 275 -3.85 -2.38 -11.96
C THR A 275 -4.19 -2.94 -13.34
N ARG A 276 -4.76 -4.14 -13.37
CA ARG A 276 -5.28 -4.83 -14.56
C ARG A 276 -6.63 -5.46 -14.22
N ALA A 277 -7.39 -5.87 -15.24
CA ALA A 277 -8.66 -6.55 -15.03
C ALA A 277 -8.40 -7.97 -14.51
N PRO A 278 -8.90 -8.35 -13.32
CA PRO A 278 -8.71 -9.67 -12.79
C PRO A 278 -9.58 -10.72 -13.47
N GLN A 279 -9.12 -11.96 -13.41
CA GLN A 279 -9.90 -13.16 -13.68
C GLN A 279 -10.73 -13.57 -12.45
N ASP A 280 -11.71 -14.45 -12.64
CA ASP A 280 -12.60 -14.88 -11.54
C ASP A 280 -11.86 -15.60 -10.44
N ASP A 281 -10.87 -16.42 -10.79
CA ASP A 281 -10.02 -17.14 -9.84
C ASP A 281 -9.21 -16.20 -8.93
N GLN A 282 -8.84 -15.01 -9.43
CA GLN A 282 -8.19 -13.96 -8.65
C GLN A 282 -9.18 -13.20 -7.76
N ILE A 283 -10.41 -12.99 -8.23
CA ILE A 283 -11.49 -12.40 -7.44
C ILE A 283 -11.86 -13.34 -6.27
N GLU A 284 -11.92 -14.65 -6.49
CA GLU A 284 -12.14 -15.65 -5.44
C GLU A 284 -11.08 -15.56 -4.33
N VAL A 285 -9.81 -15.43 -4.70
CA VAL A 285 -8.71 -15.28 -3.73
C VAL A 285 -8.84 -13.97 -2.94
N ALA A 286 -9.21 -12.87 -3.61
CA ALA A 286 -9.44 -11.59 -2.94
C ALA A 286 -10.63 -11.65 -1.97
N ILE A 287 -11.73 -12.31 -2.36
CA ILE A 287 -12.89 -12.57 -1.49
C ILE A 287 -12.46 -13.41 -0.29
N ALA A 288 -11.76 -14.53 -0.50
CA ALA A 288 -11.28 -15.39 0.56
C ALA A 288 -10.36 -14.64 1.54
N ALA A 289 -9.49 -13.77 1.04
CA ALA A 289 -8.65 -12.91 1.88
C ALA A 289 -9.48 -11.97 2.75
N MET A 290 -10.51 -11.36 2.17
CA MET A 290 -11.41 -10.46 2.88
C MET A 290 -12.25 -11.19 3.93
N GLU A 291 -12.85 -12.32 3.58
CA GLU A 291 -13.65 -13.14 4.50
C GLU A 291 -12.82 -13.70 5.65
N THR A 292 -11.60 -14.14 5.37
CA THR A 292 -10.68 -14.64 6.41
C THR A 292 -10.26 -13.52 7.37
N ALA A 293 -10.01 -12.31 6.85
CA ALA A 293 -9.72 -11.14 7.67
C ALA A 293 -10.94 -10.76 8.54
N LEU A 294 -12.15 -10.79 7.98
CA LEU A 294 -13.39 -10.54 8.73
C LEU A 294 -13.59 -11.60 9.83
N ALA A 295 -13.42 -12.88 9.52
CA ALA A 295 -13.56 -13.96 10.49
C ALA A 295 -12.58 -13.82 11.67
N ALA A 296 -11.33 -13.43 11.40
CA ALA A 296 -10.34 -13.16 12.44
C ALA A 296 -10.74 -11.98 13.35
N GLU A 297 -11.27 -10.91 12.77
CA GLU A 297 -11.77 -9.76 13.54
C GLU A 297 -12.98 -10.12 14.41
N LEU A 298 -13.90 -10.94 13.89
CA LEU A 298 -15.05 -11.43 14.66
C LEU A 298 -14.63 -12.36 15.80
N ALA A 299 -13.66 -13.26 15.56
CA ALA A 299 -13.18 -14.20 16.57
C ALA A 299 -12.51 -13.51 17.76
N ASP A 300 -11.90 -12.34 17.52
CA ASP A 300 -11.21 -11.55 18.56
C ASP A 300 -12.12 -10.44 19.13
N ALA A 301 -13.37 -10.29 18.64
CA ALA A 301 -14.32 -9.33 19.17
C ALA A 301 -14.62 -9.63 20.65
N PRO A 302 -14.60 -8.63 21.56
CA PRO A 302 -14.89 -8.88 22.96
C PRO A 302 -16.29 -9.49 23.09
N ALA A 303 -16.40 -10.62 23.80
CA ALA A 303 -17.68 -11.19 24.17
C ALA A 303 -18.51 -10.09 24.84
N VAL A 304 -19.68 -9.79 24.28
CA VAL A 304 -20.63 -8.88 24.91
C VAL A 304 -20.95 -9.50 26.27
N ALA A 305 -20.56 -8.83 27.36
CA ALA A 305 -21.00 -9.21 28.69
C ALA A 305 -22.54 -9.30 28.64
N GLU A 306 -23.09 -10.46 28.98
CA GLU A 306 -24.53 -10.61 29.13
C GLU A 306 -25.04 -9.45 29.98
N PRO A 307 -26.13 -8.75 29.59
CA PRO A 307 -26.72 -7.78 30.46
C PRO A 307 -27.07 -8.50 31.76
N ALA A 308 -26.41 -8.10 32.85
CA ALA A 308 -26.68 -8.62 34.18
C ALA A 308 -28.21 -8.60 34.36
N ALA A 309 -28.78 -9.79 34.60
CA ALA A 309 -30.19 -9.95 34.85
C ALA A 309 -30.61 -8.86 35.85
N ALA A 310 -31.50 -7.97 35.43
CA ALA A 310 -32.05 -6.96 36.30
C ALA A 310 -32.63 -7.68 37.52
N ALA A 311 -31.99 -7.50 38.66
CA ALA A 311 -32.56 -7.91 39.94
C ALA A 311 -33.92 -7.23 40.03
N ALA A 312 -34.97 -8.04 40.07
CA ALA A 312 -36.32 -7.57 40.34
C ALA A 312 -36.27 -6.74 41.64
N PRO A 313 -36.91 -5.56 41.70
CA PRO A 313 -37.04 -4.86 42.96
C PRO A 313 -37.83 -5.78 43.91
N ALA A 314 -37.22 -6.10 45.04
CA ALA A 314 -37.94 -6.60 46.20
C ALA A 314 -38.67 -5.41 46.82
N ASP A 315 -40.00 -5.56 46.89
CA ASP A 315 -41.02 -4.80 47.62
C ASP A 315 -41.20 -3.28 47.34
#